data_AF-A0A929REU5-F1
#
_entry.id   AF-A0A929REU5-F1
#
_cell.length_a   1.000
_cell.length_b   1.000
_cell.length_c   1.000
_cell.angle_alpha   90.00
_cell.angle_beta   90.00
_cell.angle_gamma   90.00
#
_symmetry.space_group_name_H-M   'P 1'
#
loop_
_entity.id
_entity.type
_entity.pdbx_description
1 polymer ?
#
loop_
_entity_poly.entity_id
_entity_poly.type
_entity_poly.pdbx_seq_one_letter_code
_entity_poly.pdbx_strand_id
1 'polypeptide(L)'
;MAFGLAASLVGACSSPNEERDLPACDGTTYVLESAIRYQLIEGFSPLRLTGIEADAAGDAPHATLTVSWSDGVNVPEGTFQALTVGESTTLDNVGTFTLVDVLPPSGERRWSTPVVCFQQDPQLIDTARTYAADNGLPFPGDEQDSQS
;
A
#
# COMPACT_ATOMS: atom_id res chain seq x y z
N MET A 1 -29.35 23.80 -51.81
CA MET A 1 -28.09 24.45 -51.40
C MET A 1 -27.86 24.16 -49.93
N ALA A 2 -26.72 23.54 -49.60
CA ALA A 2 -26.11 23.28 -48.26
C ALA A 2 -27.03 22.64 -47.19
N PHE A 3 -26.62 21.64 -46.39
CA PHE A 3 -25.36 21.46 -45.69
C PHE A 3 -24.97 19.98 -45.65
N GLY A 4 -23.67 19.72 -45.82
CA GLY A 4 -23.09 18.40 -45.60
C GLY A 4 -22.89 18.10 -44.12
N LEU A 5 -22.83 16.81 -43.79
CA LEU A 5 -22.21 16.30 -42.57
C LEU A 5 -21.35 15.10 -42.95
N ALA A 6 -20.06 15.36 -43.14
CA ALA A 6 -19.04 14.36 -42.97
C ALA A 6 -18.85 14.15 -41.46
N ALA A 7 -18.95 12.90 -41.00
CA ALA A 7 -18.47 12.49 -39.68
C ALA A 7 -17.33 11.50 -39.91
N SER A 8 -16.11 12.01 -39.83
CA SER A 8 -14.87 11.25 -39.79
C SER A 8 -14.62 10.71 -38.39
N LEU A 9 -14.21 9.44 -38.34
CA LEU A 9 -13.07 8.88 -37.60
C LEU A 9 -12.99 8.95 -36.06
N VAL A 10 -12.59 7.79 -35.52
CA VAL A 10 -11.75 7.56 -34.33
C VAL A 10 -12.46 7.51 -32.98
N GLY A 11 -12.14 6.42 -32.26
CA GLY A 11 -12.49 6.15 -30.87
C GLY A 11 -12.44 4.63 -30.68
N ALA A 12 -11.32 4.00 -31.03
CA ALA A 12 -10.27 3.62 -30.09
C ALA A 12 -10.72 2.45 -29.20
N CYS A 13 -9.98 1.35 -29.27
CA CYS A 13 -10.15 0.17 -28.45
C CYS A 13 -10.20 0.56 -26.97
N SER A 14 -11.40 0.58 -26.39
CA SER A 14 -11.53 0.43 -24.95
C SER A 14 -11.11 -1.01 -24.65
N SER A 15 -9.84 -1.20 -24.28
CA SER A 15 -9.49 -2.40 -23.53
C SER A 15 -10.30 -2.33 -22.24
N PRO A 16 -11.15 -3.32 -21.93
CA PRO A 16 -11.70 -3.38 -20.60
C PRO A 16 -10.49 -3.54 -19.68
N ASN A 17 -10.21 -2.50 -18.90
CA ASN A 17 -9.48 -2.70 -17.66
C ASN A 17 -10.44 -3.57 -16.86
N GLU A 18 -10.29 -4.89 -16.96
CA GLU A 18 -11.01 -5.82 -16.09
C GLU A 18 -10.65 -5.38 -14.68
N GLU A 19 -11.61 -4.72 -14.03
CA GLU A 19 -11.62 -4.53 -12.59
C GLU A 19 -11.64 -5.94 -12.02
N ARG A 20 -10.45 -6.49 -11.80
CA ARG A 20 -10.31 -7.80 -11.18
C ARG A 20 -10.92 -7.69 -9.80
N ASP A 21 -11.84 -8.59 -9.51
CA ASP A 21 -12.48 -8.71 -8.21
C ASP A 21 -11.40 -9.15 -7.21
N LEU A 22 -10.83 -8.17 -6.51
CA LEU A 22 -9.83 -8.43 -5.47
C LEU A 22 -10.53 -9.09 -4.27
N PRO A 23 -9.85 -9.97 -3.53
CA PRO A 23 -10.42 -10.54 -2.33
C PRO A 23 -10.88 -9.43 -1.37
N ALA A 24 -12.04 -9.63 -0.75
CA ALA A 24 -12.57 -8.69 0.23
C ALA A 24 -11.55 -8.46 1.37
N CYS A 25 -11.33 -7.19 1.70
CA CYS A 25 -10.45 -6.75 2.76
C CYS A 25 -11.26 -5.89 3.74
N ASP A 26 -11.31 -6.27 5.01
CA ASP A 26 -11.98 -5.49 6.07
C ASP A 26 -11.15 -4.26 6.53
N GLY A 27 -10.02 -4.01 5.87
CA GLY A 27 -9.09 -2.91 6.15
C GLY A 27 -8.76 -2.09 4.91
N THR A 28 -7.55 -1.55 4.85
CA THR A 28 -7.08 -0.76 3.71
C THR A 28 -6.31 -1.64 2.73
N THR A 29 -6.72 -1.64 1.47
CA THR A 29 -6.00 -2.33 0.39
C THR A 29 -4.90 -1.44 -0.18
N TYR A 30 -3.68 -1.96 -0.22
CA TYR A 30 -2.53 -1.33 -0.87
C TYR A 30 -2.11 -2.13 -2.10
N VAL A 31 -2.06 -1.46 -3.25
CA VAL A 31 -1.43 -1.98 -4.46
C VAL A 31 0.01 -1.48 -4.47
N LEU A 32 0.95 -2.34 -4.06
CA LEU A 32 2.33 -1.96 -3.76
C LEU A 32 3.18 -1.93 -5.02
N GLU A 33 3.22 -0.79 -5.69
CA GLU A 33 4.11 -0.61 -6.83
C GLU A 33 5.57 -0.82 -6.41
N SER A 34 6.31 -1.56 -7.23
CA SER A 34 7.69 -1.95 -6.94
C SER A 34 8.55 -0.75 -6.55
N ALA A 35 9.24 -0.85 -5.42
CA ALA A 35 10.14 0.16 -4.86
C ALA A 35 9.47 1.50 -4.48
N ILE A 36 8.13 1.57 -4.46
CA ILE A 36 7.39 2.71 -3.91
C ILE A 36 7.11 2.47 -2.43
N ARG A 37 7.31 3.52 -1.63
CA ARG A 37 7.05 3.51 -0.19
C ARG A 37 5.67 4.09 0.09
N TYR A 38 4.83 3.34 0.77
CA TYR A 38 3.47 3.73 1.14
C TYR A 38 3.43 4.14 2.61
N GLN A 39 2.67 5.20 2.91
CA GLN A 39 2.42 5.63 4.28
C GLN A 39 1.22 4.85 4.82
N LEU A 40 1.38 4.25 6.00
CA LEU A 40 0.29 3.54 6.68
C LEU A 40 -0.65 4.50 7.43
N ILE A 41 -0.15 5.68 7.79
CA ILE A 41 -0.91 6.77 8.39
C ILE A 41 -0.77 7.97 7.46
N GLU A 42 -1.88 8.53 7.01
CA GLU A 42 -1.88 9.69 6.11
C GLU A 42 -1.16 10.88 6.76
N GLY A 43 -0.21 11.48 6.03
CA GLY A 43 0.58 12.61 6.51
C GLY A 43 1.73 12.23 7.45
N PHE A 44 1.88 10.95 7.83
CA PHE A 44 2.92 10.49 8.73
C PHE A 44 3.93 9.59 8.01
N SER A 45 4.97 10.22 7.47
CA SER A 45 6.02 9.56 6.68
C SER A 45 7.00 8.63 7.42
N PRO A 46 7.18 8.67 8.75
CA PRO A 46 8.13 7.77 9.42
C PRO A 46 7.79 6.29 9.35
N LEU A 47 6.50 5.92 9.33
CA LEU A 47 6.07 4.52 9.19
C LEU A 47 5.76 4.21 7.72
N ARG A 48 6.41 3.17 7.18
CA ARG A 48 6.34 2.86 5.76
C ARG A 48 6.10 1.38 5.49
N LEU A 49 5.28 1.11 4.48
CA LEU A 49 5.09 -0.21 3.87
C LEU A 49 5.72 -0.22 2.47
N THR A 50 6.38 -1.30 2.09
CA THR A 50 6.93 -1.51 0.74
C THR A 50 6.79 -2.98 0.37
N GLY A 51 6.39 -3.25 -0.87
CA GLY A 51 6.43 -4.58 -1.47
C GLY A 51 7.69 -4.74 -2.30
N ILE A 52 8.40 -5.85 -2.12
CA ILE A 52 9.59 -6.24 -2.90
C ILE A 52 9.51 -7.71 -3.30
N GLU A 53 10.33 -8.12 -4.27
CA GLU A 53 10.49 -9.53 -4.67
C GLU A 53 9.15 -10.25 -4.94
N ALA A 54 8.30 -9.62 -5.75
CA ALA A 54 6.97 -10.14 -6.06
C ALA A 54 6.98 -11.06 -7.28
N ASP A 55 6.53 -12.30 -7.10
CA ASP A 55 6.36 -13.26 -8.18
C ASP A 55 4.89 -13.68 -8.29
N ALA A 56 4.30 -13.39 -9.45
CA ALA A 56 2.94 -13.79 -9.80
C ALA A 56 2.90 -15.18 -10.48
N ALA A 57 4.04 -15.76 -10.82
CA ALA A 57 4.14 -17.02 -11.56
C ALA A 57 4.21 -18.22 -10.60
N GLY A 58 3.70 -19.36 -11.09
CA GLY A 58 3.72 -20.63 -10.37
C GLY A 58 2.47 -20.89 -9.53
N ASP A 59 2.46 -22.02 -8.83
CA ASP A 59 1.30 -22.50 -8.07
C ASP A 59 1.11 -21.78 -6.72
N ALA A 60 2.10 -20.97 -6.31
CA ALA A 60 2.11 -20.21 -5.07
C ALA A 60 2.70 -18.80 -5.28
N PRO A 61 1.91 -17.86 -5.83
CA PRO A 61 2.32 -16.45 -5.96
C PRO A 61 2.69 -15.88 -4.59
N HIS A 62 3.78 -15.12 -4.54
CA HIS A 62 4.34 -14.61 -3.29
C HIS A 62 4.95 -13.22 -3.46
N ALA A 63 5.12 -12.55 -2.33
CA ALA A 63 5.82 -11.27 -2.24
C ALA A 63 6.48 -11.11 -0.88
N THR A 64 7.59 -10.39 -0.87
CA THR A 64 8.23 -9.96 0.38
C THR A 64 7.72 -8.58 0.75
N LEU A 65 7.17 -8.46 1.94
CA LEU A 65 6.72 -7.19 2.50
C LEU A 65 7.73 -6.67 3.50
N THR A 66 8.00 -5.38 3.45
CA THR A 66 8.78 -4.66 4.47
C THR A 66 7.92 -3.58 5.09
N VAL A 67 7.82 -3.62 6.42
CA VAL A 67 7.24 -2.55 7.22
C VAL A 67 8.33 -2.01 8.14
N SER A 68 8.59 -0.72 8.06
CA SER A 68 9.72 -0.11 8.77
C SER A 68 9.37 1.25 9.32
N TRP A 69 9.96 1.57 10.47
CA TRP A 69 10.03 2.90 11.04
C TRP A 69 11.32 3.59 10.61
N SER A 70 11.31 4.92 10.49
CA SER A 70 12.54 5.69 10.33
C SER A 70 13.44 5.57 11.57
N ASP A 71 14.75 5.68 11.37
CA ASP A 71 15.72 5.66 12.47
C ASP A 71 15.44 6.77 13.50
N GLY A 72 15.78 6.52 14.77
CA GLY A 72 15.44 7.40 15.89
C GLY A 72 15.80 6.83 17.27
N VAL A 73 15.28 7.48 18.31
CA VAL A 73 15.22 6.97 19.69
C VAL A 73 13.95 6.14 19.86
N ASN A 74 14.01 5.05 20.63
CA ASN A 74 12.88 4.15 20.90
C ASN A 74 12.14 3.69 19.62
N VAL A 75 12.88 3.38 18.56
CA VAL A 75 12.30 2.94 17.29
C VAL A 75 11.55 1.63 17.51
N PRO A 76 10.23 1.55 17.20
CA PRO A 76 9.49 0.31 17.29
C PRO A 76 10.01 -0.73 16.29
N GLU A 77 9.70 -2.00 16.54
CA GLU A 77 10.08 -3.07 15.63
C GLU A 77 9.44 -2.89 14.24
N GLY A 78 10.15 -3.35 13.22
CA GLY A 78 9.64 -3.51 11.86
C GLY A 78 9.50 -4.98 11.50
N THR A 79 8.98 -5.27 10.32
CA THR A 79 8.92 -6.64 9.79
C THR A 79 9.46 -6.71 8.36
N PHE A 80 10.05 -7.86 8.03
CA PHE A 80 10.50 -8.25 6.70
C PHE A 80 10.08 -9.70 6.49
N GLN A 81 9.01 -9.92 5.74
CA GLN A 81 8.38 -11.23 5.65
C GLN A 81 8.01 -11.56 4.20
N ALA A 82 8.44 -12.74 3.75
CA ALA A 82 7.92 -13.35 2.53
C ALA A 82 6.57 -14.00 2.85
N LEU A 83 5.55 -13.65 2.07
CA LEU A 83 4.19 -14.18 2.18
C LEU A 83 3.78 -14.80 0.85
N THR A 84 3.11 -15.94 0.91
CA THR A 84 2.32 -16.49 -0.19
C THR A 84 0.92 -15.89 -0.18
N VAL A 85 0.24 -15.79 -1.33
CA VAL A 85 -1.15 -15.30 -1.40
C VAL A 85 -2.04 -16.08 -0.43
N GLY A 86 -2.75 -15.36 0.43
CA GLY A 86 -3.57 -15.88 1.53
C GLY A 86 -2.88 -15.93 2.88
N GLU A 87 -1.54 -15.80 2.93
CA GLU A 87 -0.79 -15.71 4.18
C GLU A 87 -0.79 -14.30 4.76
N SER A 88 -0.63 -14.23 6.08
CA SER A 88 -0.56 -12.98 6.82
C SER A 88 0.62 -12.95 7.78
N THR A 89 1.04 -11.73 8.11
CA THR A 89 1.98 -11.44 9.19
C THR A 89 1.43 -10.31 10.03
N THR A 90 1.68 -10.36 11.33
CA THR A 90 1.30 -9.30 12.26
C THR A 90 2.57 -8.61 12.76
N LEU A 91 2.49 -7.28 12.88
CA LEU A 91 3.47 -6.48 13.59
C LEU A 91 2.78 -5.84 14.79
N ASP A 92 3.30 -6.10 15.98
CA ASP A 92 2.70 -5.67 17.24
C ASP A 92 2.49 -4.16 17.27
N ASN A 93 1.31 -3.75 17.75
CA ASN A 93 0.86 -2.35 17.81
C ASN A 93 0.82 -1.60 16.46
N VAL A 94 0.96 -2.30 15.33
CA VAL A 94 0.84 -1.72 13.99
C VAL A 94 -0.35 -2.30 13.25
N GLY A 95 -0.43 -3.63 13.17
CA GLY A 95 -1.54 -4.32 12.54
C GLY A 95 -1.13 -5.60 11.81
N THR A 96 -2.10 -6.14 11.08
CA THR A 96 -1.94 -7.38 10.30
C THR A 96 -1.89 -7.05 8.82
N PHE A 97 -0.93 -7.65 8.13
CA PHE A 97 -0.73 -7.53 6.69
C PHE A 97 -0.98 -8.88 6.06
N THR A 98 -1.95 -8.96 5.16
CA THR A 98 -2.29 -10.17 4.41
C THR A 98 -1.98 -9.94 2.94
N LEU A 99 -1.19 -10.82 2.33
CA LEU A 99 -0.99 -10.79 0.89
C LEU A 99 -2.23 -11.38 0.22
N VAL A 100 -3.03 -10.55 -0.45
CA VAL A 100 -4.31 -10.99 -1.04
C VAL A 100 -4.21 -11.32 -2.52
N ASP A 101 -3.28 -10.70 -3.24
CA ASP A 101 -3.00 -11.02 -4.64
C ASP A 101 -1.57 -10.60 -5.01
N VAL A 102 -1.06 -11.14 -6.11
CA VAL A 102 0.14 -10.65 -6.78
C VAL A 102 -0.18 -10.47 -8.25
N LEU A 103 -0.38 -9.22 -8.66
CA LEU A 103 -0.75 -8.92 -10.03
C LEU A 103 0.45 -9.16 -10.96
N PRO A 104 0.27 -9.90 -12.07
CA PRO A 104 1.35 -10.05 -13.03
C PRO A 104 1.71 -8.70 -13.64
N PRO A 105 2.96 -8.53 -14.10
CA PRO A 105 3.37 -7.33 -14.81
C PRO A 105 2.45 -7.06 -16.00
N SER A 106 1.97 -5.83 -16.12
CA SER A 106 1.08 -5.38 -17.21
C SER A 106 1.63 -4.12 -17.90
N GLY A 107 1.40 -4.02 -19.21
CA GLY A 107 1.91 -2.92 -20.03
C GLY A 107 3.44 -2.87 -20.03
N GLU A 108 4.01 -1.72 -19.65
CA GLU A 108 5.46 -1.50 -19.56
C GLU A 108 6.08 -1.94 -18.23
N ARG A 109 5.26 -2.38 -17.26
CA ARG A 109 5.77 -2.81 -15.95
C ARG A 109 6.57 -4.08 -16.09
N ARG A 110 7.78 -4.08 -15.54
CA ARG A 110 8.66 -5.26 -15.53
C ARG A 110 8.40 -6.23 -14.37
N TRP A 111 7.82 -5.72 -13.29
CA TRP A 111 7.69 -6.44 -12.03
C TRP A 111 6.23 -6.70 -11.70
N SER A 112 5.97 -7.83 -11.03
CA SER A 112 4.67 -8.11 -10.44
C SER A 112 4.37 -7.11 -9.32
N THR A 113 3.09 -6.90 -9.03
CA THR A 113 2.63 -5.91 -8.06
C THR A 113 1.86 -6.61 -6.93
N PRO A 114 2.42 -6.67 -5.71
CA PRO A 114 1.70 -7.19 -4.55
C PRO A 114 0.46 -6.36 -4.24
N VAL A 115 -0.61 -7.04 -3.85
CA VAL A 115 -1.80 -6.43 -3.29
C VAL A 115 -1.93 -6.90 -1.85
N VAL A 116 -1.92 -5.95 -0.92
CA VAL A 116 -1.88 -6.23 0.52
C VAL A 116 -3.13 -5.65 1.17
N CYS A 117 -3.81 -6.47 1.96
CA CYS A 117 -4.82 -6.01 2.90
C CYS A 117 -4.15 -5.65 4.22
N PHE A 118 -4.28 -4.41 4.65
CA PHE A 118 -3.79 -3.93 5.94
C PHE A 118 -4.94 -3.73 6.91
N GLN A 119 -4.95 -4.51 7.98
CA GLN A 119 -5.86 -4.35 9.11
C GLN A 119 -5.11 -3.63 10.23
N GLN A 120 -5.42 -2.35 10.39
CA GLN A 120 -4.80 -1.49 11.39
C GLN A 120 -5.07 -1.99 12.81
N ASP A 121 -4.02 -2.04 13.63
CA ASP A 121 -4.17 -2.24 15.08
C ASP A 121 -4.74 -0.98 15.74
N PRO A 122 -5.68 -1.10 16.71
CA PRO A 122 -6.20 0.05 17.44
C PRO A 122 -5.13 0.91 18.13
N GLN A 123 -3.98 0.36 18.48
CA GLN A 123 -2.85 1.05 19.12
C GLN A 123 -1.90 1.74 18.14
N LEU A 124 -2.12 1.61 16.82
CA LEU A 124 -1.21 2.17 15.81
C LEU A 124 -1.01 3.68 15.98
N ILE A 125 -2.10 4.42 16.17
CA ILE A 125 -2.06 5.88 16.26
C ILE A 125 -1.29 6.33 17.51
N ASP A 126 -1.53 5.69 18.65
CA ASP A 126 -0.83 6.01 19.89
C ASP A 126 0.65 5.64 19.81
N THR A 127 0.98 4.49 19.22
CA THR A 127 2.36 4.06 18.96
C THR A 127 3.10 5.06 18.09
N ALA A 128 2.47 5.51 17.00
CA ALA A 128 3.07 6.48 16.09
C ALA A 128 3.23 7.87 16.71
N ARG A 129 2.28 8.30 17.56
CA ARG A 129 2.38 9.54 18.35
C ARG A 129 3.52 9.49 19.36
N THR A 130 3.67 8.39 20.10
CA THR A 130 4.79 8.19 21.03
C THR A 130 6.12 8.24 20.31
N TYR A 131 6.25 7.51 19.20
CA TYR A 131 7.46 7.58 18.37
C TYR A 131 7.75 9.01 17.89
N ALA A 132 6.73 9.74 17.43
CA ALA A 132 6.89 11.11 16.95
C ALA A 132 7.40 12.04 18.07
N ALA A 133 6.81 11.94 19.27
CA ALA A 133 7.22 12.72 20.43
C ALA A 133 8.67 12.42 20.86
N ASP A 134 9.03 11.13 20.95
CA ASP A 134 10.38 10.67 21.34
C ASP A 134 11.46 11.13 20.35
N ASN A 135 11.07 11.39 19.10
CA ASN A 135 11.96 11.77 18.01
C ASN A 135 11.83 13.24 17.58
N GLY A 136 10.98 14.04 18.24
CA GLY A 136 10.75 15.44 17.89
C GLY A 136 10.17 15.64 16.48
N LEU A 137 9.38 14.67 16.00
CA LEU A 137 8.76 14.68 14.68
C LEU A 137 7.31 15.21 14.78
N PRO A 138 6.80 15.91 13.75
CA PRO A 138 5.41 16.29 13.71
C PRO A 138 4.52 15.05 13.54
N PHE A 139 3.38 15.03 14.25
CA PHE A 139 2.32 14.06 14.03
C PHE A 139 1.08 14.77 13.44
N PRO A 140 0.43 14.20 12.41
CA PRO A 140 -0.77 14.79 11.83
C PRO A 140 -1.88 14.98 12.87
N GLY A 141 -2.46 16.17 12.93
CA GLY A 141 -3.57 16.50 13.84
C GLY A 141 -3.18 17.23 15.12
N ASP A 142 -1.89 17.34 15.46
CA ASP A 142 -1.43 18.06 16.66
C ASP A 142 -1.51 19.59 16.51
N GLU A 143 -1.78 20.11 15.31
CA GLU A 143 -1.92 21.55 15.03
C GLU A 143 -3.19 22.19 15.63
N GLN A 144 -4.11 21.39 16.19
CA GLN A 144 -5.38 21.91 16.69
C GLN A 144 -5.33 22.45 18.14
N ASP A 145 -4.25 22.18 18.90
CA ASP A 145 -4.10 22.57 20.31
C ASP A 145 -3.29 23.88 20.53
N SER A 146 -2.80 24.51 19.47
CA SER A 146 -2.00 25.76 19.57
C SER A 146 -2.81 27.04 19.30
N GLN A 147 -4.14 26.97 19.26
CA GLN A 147 -5.03 28.14 19.17
C GLN A 147 -5.98 28.18 20.38
N SER A 148 -5.46 28.62 21.53
CA SER A 148 -6.25 29.04 22.71
C SER A 148 -5.87 30.44 23.14
#